data_AF-A0A8T7JG43-F1
#
_entry.id   AF-A0A8T7JG43-F1
#
_cell.length_a   1.000
_cell.length_b   1.000
_cell.length_c   1.000
_cell.angle_alpha   90.00
_cell.angle_beta   90.00
_cell.angle_gamma   90.00
#
_symmetry.space_group_name_H-M   'P 1'
#
loop_
_entity.id
_entity.type
_entity.pdbx_description
1 polymer ?
#
loop_
_entity_poly.entity_id
_entity_poly.type
_entity_poly.pdbx_seq_one_letter_code
_entity_poly.pdbx_strand_id
1 'polypeptide(L)'
;MNMSAQAVPTLKTSSDKPNTQALDQFATELNQLRERTMAKVGKNDANYIRNLIRIQRLGDIAGRVLIVLGFLHPAYWVLGVLALGIAKILDNMEIGHNVMHGQYDWMNDPNINSRTFEWDNAGDSASWKRYHNHEHHTYTNIIGKDRDFGYGLLRLSDDIRWKPKNVWQFFTYIALCLNFQWGVAYHELAGERVFMGKQRKSSKLPITKEELKFAFFNKAAKQLFKDYVFYPLICFPVFWQVLAGNFVANLIRDIWTNTIIFCGHFTQDIHTFKA
;
A
#
# COMPACT_ATOMS: atom_id res chain seq x y z
N MET A 1 -15.95 20.89 28.81
CA MET A 1 -14.90 20.01 29.36
C MET A 1 -13.57 20.51 28.84
N ASN A 2 -12.77 21.14 29.72
CA ASN A 2 -11.43 21.62 29.39
C ASN A 2 -10.50 20.40 29.27
N MET A 3 -10.17 20.01 28.04
CA MET A 3 -9.03 19.11 27.82
C MET A 3 -7.77 19.94 27.93
N SER A 4 -7.14 19.92 29.10
CA SER A 4 -5.77 20.39 29.29
C SER A 4 -4.88 19.61 28.33
N ALA A 5 -4.30 20.30 27.35
CA ALA A 5 -3.22 19.76 26.54
C ALA A 5 -2.10 19.32 27.48
N GLN A 6 -1.89 18.01 27.62
CA GLN A 6 -0.70 17.50 28.29
C GLN A 6 0.49 18.00 27.50
N ALA A 7 1.35 18.78 28.15
CA ALA A 7 2.59 19.24 27.56
C ALA A 7 3.39 18.02 27.09
N VAL A 8 3.69 17.96 25.79
CA VAL A 8 4.64 16.99 25.23
C VAL A 8 5.92 17.10 26.05
N PRO A 9 6.45 16.00 26.60
CA PRO A 9 7.70 16.03 27.34
C PRO A 9 8.75 16.68 26.45
N THR A 10 9.29 17.81 26.87
CA THR A 10 10.46 18.39 26.23
C THR A 10 11.55 17.34 26.31
N LEU A 11 11.85 16.68 25.19
CA LEU A 11 13.02 15.82 25.07
C LEU A 11 14.20 16.68 25.54
N LYS A 12 14.72 16.38 26.73
CA LYS A 12 16.02 16.88 27.17
C LYS A 12 17.02 16.23 26.22
N THR A 13 17.26 16.85 25.07
CA THR A 13 18.41 16.54 24.25
C THR A 13 19.61 16.80 25.14
N SER A 14 20.36 15.77 25.53
CA SER A 14 21.65 15.99 26.16
C SER A 14 22.42 16.95 25.26
N SER A 15 22.96 18.03 25.83
CA SER A 15 23.72 19.05 25.08
C SER A 15 24.94 18.48 24.37
N ASP A 16 25.33 17.27 24.73
CA ASP A 16 26.56 16.66 24.30
C ASP A 16 26.27 15.81 23.06
N LYS A 17 26.69 16.35 21.91
CA LYS A 17 26.81 15.53 20.70
C LYS A 17 27.72 14.34 21.02
N PRO A 18 27.35 13.11 20.62
CA PRO A 18 28.21 11.96 20.86
C PRO A 18 29.60 12.19 20.25
N ASN A 19 30.63 11.83 21.00
CA ASN A 19 32.01 11.88 20.51
C ASN A 19 32.25 10.78 19.46
N THR A 20 33.37 10.88 18.73
CA THR A 20 33.69 9.92 17.66
C THR A 20 33.73 8.47 18.15
N GLN A 21 34.29 8.23 19.34
CA GLN A 21 34.37 6.89 19.91
C GLN A 21 32.98 6.29 20.17
N ALA A 22 32.04 7.07 20.69
CA ALA A 22 30.67 6.63 20.91
C ALA A 22 29.95 6.34 19.58
N LEU A 23 30.19 7.14 18.54
CA LEU A 23 29.64 6.91 17.21
C LEU A 23 30.22 5.65 16.55
N ASP A 24 31.53 5.43 16.67
CA ASP A 24 32.20 4.25 16.12
C ASP A 24 31.75 2.97 16.83
N GLN A 25 31.59 3.02 18.16
CA GLN A 25 31.04 1.91 18.92
C GLN A 25 29.61 1.60 18.50
N PHE A 26 28.75 2.62 18.38
CA PHE A 26 27.38 2.43 17.92
C PHE A 26 27.30 1.85 16.50
N ALA A 27 28.16 2.33 15.58
CA ALA A 27 28.27 1.76 14.23
C ALA A 27 28.69 0.28 14.27
N THR A 28 29.62 -0.09 15.16
CA THR A 28 30.04 -1.48 15.36
C THR A 28 28.88 -2.34 15.88
N GLU A 29 28.12 -1.85 16.85
CA GLU A 29 26.93 -2.54 17.38
C GLU A 29 25.86 -2.75 16.31
N LEU A 30 25.59 -1.75 15.46
CA LEU A 30 24.67 -1.87 14.33
C LEU A 30 25.14 -2.89 13.30
N ASN A 31 26.43 -2.92 12.96
CA ASN A 31 26.99 -3.91 12.04
C ASN A 31 26.88 -5.32 12.60
N GLN A 32 27.22 -5.53 13.87
CA GLN A 32 27.06 -6.83 14.53
C GLN A 32 25.60 -7.28 14.59
N LEU A 33 24.65 -6.36 14.83
CA LEU A 33 23.23 -6.67 14.78
C LEU A 33 22.79 -7.08 13.37
N ARG A 34 23.24 -6.34 12.34
CA ARG A 34 22.98 -6.67 10.94
C ARG A 34 23.50 -8.05 10.59
N GLU A 35 24.76 -8.36 10.91
CA GLU A 35 25.38 -9.66 10.63
C GLU A 35 24.61 -10.80 11.31
N ARG A 36 24.33 -10.69 12.61
CA ARG A 36 23.56 -11.71 13.34
C ARG A 36 22.15 -11.91 12.80
N THR A 37 21.52 -10.84 12.30
CA THR A 37 20.16 -10.91 11.74
C THR A 37 20.18 -11.52 10.34
N MET A 38 21.10 -11.07 9.48
CA MET A 38 21.27 -11.61 8.12
C MET A 38 21.69 -13.08 8.12
N ALA A 39 22.44 -13.53 9.13
CA ALA A 39 22.77 -14.95 9.31
C ALA A 39 21.55 -15.85 9.54
N LYS A 40 20.41 -15.29 9.96
CA LYS A 40 19.13 -16.01 10.12
C LYS A 40 18.32 -16.05 8.84
N VAL A 41 18.54 -15.09 7.93
CA VAL A 41 17.83 -14.99 6.65
C VAL A 41 18.24 -16.15 5.75
N GLY A 42 17.26 -16.92 5.26
CA GLY A 42 17.56 -18.02 4.36
C GLY A 42 16.38 -18.94 4.09
N LYS A 43 16.63 -20.25 4.16
CA LYS A 43 15.68 -21.27 3.71
C LYS A 43 14.29 -21.16 4.37
N ASN A 44 14.23 -20.77 5.64
CA ASN A 44 12.96 -20.63 6.35
C ASN A 44 12.11 -19.48 5.77
N ASP A 45 12.71 -18.31 5.52
CA ASP A 45 12.03 -17.18 4.90
C ASP A 45 11.61 -17.48 3.45
N ALA A 46 12.48 -18.15 2.70
CA ALA A 46 12.16 -18.59 1.33
C ALA A 46 11.01 -19.60 1.30
N ASN A 47 10.95 -20.52 2.27
CA ASN A 47 9.84 -21.45 2.40
C ASN A 47 8.55 -20.74 2.80
N TYR A 48 8.64 -19.78 3.72
CA TYR A 48 7.50 -18.97 4.15
C TYR A 48 6.83 -18.27 2.96
N ILE A 49 7.57 -17.47 2.19
CA ILE A 49 6.98 -16.71 1.07
C ILE A 49 6.44 -17.64 -0.02
N ARG A 50 7.10 -18.76 -0.31
CA ARG A 50 6.61 -19.75 -1.29
C ARG A 50 5.33 -20.43 -0.81
N ASN A 51 5.23 -20.77 0.48
CA ASN A 51 4.02 -21.34 1.06
C ASN A 51 2.88 -20.32 1.07
N LEU A 52 3.19 -19.07 1.40
CA LEU A 52 2.22 -18.00 1.39
C LEU A 52 1.66 -17.73 -0.01
N ILE A 53 2.51 -17.69 -1.04
CA ILE A 53 2.08 -17.59 -2.44
C ILE A 53 1.19 -18.77 -2.82
N ARG A 54 1.48 -20.00 -2.35
CA ARG A 54 0.61 -21.16 -2.60
C ARG A 54 -0.76 -20.98 -1.94
N ILE A 55 -0.80 -20.58 -0.66
CA ILE A 55 -2.05 -20.32 0.08
C ILE A 55 -2.87 -19.25 -0.63
N GLN A 56 -2.23 -18.15 -1.01
CA GLN A 56 -2.86 -17.04 -1.74
C GLN A 56 -3.46 -17.52 -3.06
N ARG A 57 -2.70 -18.23 -3.90
CA ARG A 57 -3.18 -18.73 -5.20
C ARG A 57 -4.30 -19.75 -5.07
N LEU A 58 -4.19 -20.67 -4.12
CA LEU A 58 -5.25 -21.63 -3.83
C LEU A 58 -6.51 -20.92 -3.33
N GLY A 59 -6.37 -19.90 -2.49
CA GLY A 59 -7.48 -19.06 -2.03
C GLY A 59 -8.17 -18.30 -3.16
N ASP A 60 -7.40 -17.71 -4.10
CA ASP A 60 -7.97 -17.02 -5.27
C ASP A 60 -8.76 -18.00 -6.15
N ILE A 61 -8.18 -19.15 -6.49
CA ILE A 61 -8.83 -20.18 -7.31
C ILE A 61 -10.07 -20.74 -6.60
N ALA A 62 -9.94 -21.18 -5.35
CA ALA A 62 -11.04 -21.74 -4.58
C ALA A 62 -12.15 -20.71 -4.38
N GLY A 63 -11.80 -19.45 -4.09
CA GLY A 63 -12.74 -18.35 -3.97
C GLY A 63 -13.58 -18.17 -5.22
N ARG A 64 -12.94 -18.13 -6.39
CA ARG A 64 -13.63 -18.00 -7.69
C ARG A 64 -14.54 -19.18 -7.99
N VAL A 65 -14.09 -20.41 -7.74
CA VAL A 65 -14.91 -21.61 -7.92
C VAL A 65 -16.13 -21.58 -6.99
N LEU A 66 -15.94 -21.26 -5.71
CA LEU A 66 -17.02 -21.20 -4.74
C LEU A 66 -18.03 -20.08 -5.04
N ILE A 67 -17.56 -18.92 -5.52
CA ILE A 67 -18.43 -17.85 -6.00
C ILE A 67 -19.32 -18.37 -7.12
N VAL A 68 -18.80 -19.13 -8.08
CA VAL A 68 -19.62 -19.76 -9.13
C VAL A 68 -20.60 -20.75 -8.50
N LEU A 69 -20.16 -21.64 -7.61
CA LEU A 69 -21.02 -22.63 -6.94
C LEU A 69 -22.09 -22.03 -6.02
N GLY A 70 -22.07 -20.71 -5.78
CA GLY A 70 -23.10 -19.98 -5.04
C GLY A 70 -24.53 -20.20 -5.54
N PHE A 71 -24.72 -20.61 -6.81
CA PHE A 71 -26.05 -20.92 -7.34
C PHE A 71 -26.63 -22.21 -6.73
N LEU A 72 -25.79 -23.10 -6.20
CA LEU A 72 -26.21 -24.31 -5.50
C LEU A 72 -26.61 -24.00 -4.06
N HIS A 73 -25.87 -23.12 -3.39
CA HIS A 73 -26.15 -22.72 -2.01
C HIS A 73 -25.51 -21.36 -1.69
N PRO A 74 -26.24 -20.39 -1.11
CA PRO A 74 -25.72 -19.05 -0.82
C PRO A 74 -24.45 -19.03 0.05
N ALA A 75 -24.29 -20.02 0.95
CA ALA A 75 -23.08 -20.12 1.77
C ALA A 75 -21.80 -20.32 0.94
N TYR A 76 -21.87 -21.00 -0.21
CA TYR A 76 -20.68 -21.13 -1.09
C TYR A 76 -20.29 -19.79 -1.68
N TRP A 77 -21.26 -18.94 -2.02
CA TRP A 77 -20.94 -17.59 -2.46
C TRP A 77 -20.22 -16.79 -1.38
N VAL A 78 -20.74 -16.82 -0.14
CA VAL A 78 -20.13 -16.12 1.00
C VAL A 78 -18.71 -16.61 1.26
N LEU A 79 -18.52 -17.94 1.35
CA LEU A 79 -17.20 -18.54 1.55
C LEU A 79 -16.24 -18.20 0.40
N GLY A 80 -16.75 -18.18 -0.84
CA GLY A 80 -15.96 -17.85 -2.01
C GLY A 80 -15.51 -16.38 -2.01
N VAL A 81 -16.39 -15.45 -1.65
CA VAL A 81 -16.05 -14.03 -1.51
C VAL A 81 -15.03 -13.80 -0.40
N LEU A 82 -15.19 -14.46 0.76
CA LEU A 82 -14.23 -14.35 1.85
C LEU A 82 -12.86 -14.93 1.46
N ALA A 83 -12.82 -16.10 0.83
CA ALA A 83 -11.58 -16.71 0.35
C ALA A 83 -10.87 -15.83 -0.69
N LEU A 84 -11.62 -15.28 -1.65
CA LEU A 84 -11.08 -14.37 -2.67
C LEU A 84 -10.60 -13.04 -2.05
N GLY A 85 -11.35 -12.49 -1.10
CA GLY A 85 -10.98 -11.27 -0.37
C GLY A 85 -9.68 -11.46 0.42
N ILE A 86 -9.55 -12.57 1.15
CA ILE A 86 -8.32 -12.93 1.87
C ILE A 86 -7.16 -13.12 0.89
N ALA A 87 -7.36 -13.83 -0.21
CA ALA A 87 -6.32 -14.01 -1.22
C ALA A 87 -5.84 -12.68 -1.81
N LYS A 88 -6.75 -11.73 -2.08
CA LYS A 88 -6.41 -10.37 -2.52
C LYS A 88 -5.66 -9.57 -1.45
N ILE A 89 -5.99 -9.73 -0.17
CA ILE A 89 -5.26 -9.11 0.95
C ILE A 89 -3.83 -9.66 1.03
N LEU A 90 -3.66 -10.98 0.98
CA LEU A 90 -2.35 -11.63 1.02
C LEU A 90 -1.47 -11.22 -0.16
N ASP A 91 -2.04 -11.19 -1.37
CA ASP A 91 -1.34 -10.72 -2.56
C ASP A 91 -0.88 -9.26 -2.41
N ASN A 92 -1.74 -8.40 -1.88
CA ASN A 92 -1.44 -6.98 -1.80
C ASN A 92 -0.47 -6.62 -0.67
N MET A 93 -0.74 -7.04 0.56
CA MET A 93 -0.04 -6.55 1.77
C MET A 93 1.08 -7.46 2.26
N GLU A 94 0.94 -8.78 2.17
CA GLU A 94 1.95 -9.70 2.71
C GLU A 94 2.95 -10.15 1.62
N ILE A 95 2.50 -10.29 0.38
CA ILE A 95 3.36 -10.69 -0.76
C ILE A 95 3.84 -9.45 -1.51
N GLY A 96 2.94 -8.73 -2.17
CA GLY A 96 3.31 -7.70 -3.13
C GLY A 96 4.05 -6.53 -2.52
N HIS A 97 3.53 -5.97 -1.42
CA HIS A 97 4.20 -4.93 -0.64
C HIS A 97 5.64 -5.34 -0.26
N ASN A 98 5.78 -6.48 0.43
CA ASN A 98 7.07 -6.96 0.94
C ASN A 98 8.08 -7.27 -0.18
N VAL A 99 7.63 -7.92 -1.27
CA VAL A 99 8.47 -8.18 -2.44
C VAL A 99 8.90 -6.88 -3.11
N MET A 100 8.01 -5.91 -3.28
CA MET A 100 8.35 -4.62 -3.89
C MET A 100 9.24 -3.74 -2.99
N HIS A 101 9.26 -3.98 -1.68
CA HIS A 101 10.26 -3.42 -0.76
C HIS A 101 11.65 -4.10 -0.85
N GLY A 102 11.79 -5.16 -1.63
CA GLY A 102 13.05 -5.88 -1.81
C GLY A 102 13.37 -6.88 -0.71
N GLN A 103 12.40 -7.20 0.17
CA GLN A 103 12.59 -8.11 1.30
C GLN A 103 13.11 -9.50 0.88
N TYR A 104 12.81 -9.92 -0.35
CA TYR A 104 13.17 -11.24 -0.90
C TYR A 104 14.19 -11.19 -2.03
N ASP A 105 14.77 -10.02 -2.36
CA ASP A 105 15.69 -9.88 -3.50
C ASP A 105 16.97 -10.72 -3.37
N TRP A 106 17.38 -11.01 -2.13
CA TRP A 106 18.51 -11.91 -1.83
C TRP A 106 18.32 -13.33 -2.37
N MET A 107 17.07 -13.76 -2.61
CA MET A 107 16.76 -15.07 -3.18
C MET A 107 17.15 -15.17 -4.66
N ASN A 108 17.31 -14.04 -5.37
CA ASN A 108 17.47 -13.98 -6.82
C ASN A 108 16.40 -14.80 -7.59
N ASP A 109 15.20 -14.90 -7.02
CA ASP A 109 14.08 -15.64 -7.62
C ASP A 109 13.38 -14.74 -8.65
N PRO A 110 13.24 -15.16 -9.92
CA PRO A 110 12.72 -14.29 -10.99
C PRO A 110 11.26 -13.89 -10.78
N ASN A 111 10.50 -14.62 -9.96
CA ASN A 111 9.09 -14.35 -9.67
C ASN A 111 8.87 -13.64 -8.34
N ILE A 112 9.93 -13.50 -7.52
CA ILE A 112 9.88 -12.89 -6.19
C ILE A 112 11.03 -11.87 -6.11
N ASN A 113 10.98 -10.88 -6.99
CA ASN A 113 11.99 -9.84 -7.09
C ASN A 113 11.36 -8.46 -7.29
N SER A 114 11.80 -7.49 -6.48
CA SER A 114 11.27 -6.12 -6.47
C SER A 114 11.35 -5.41 -7.83
N ARG A 115 12.30 -5.81 -8.69
CA ARG A 115 12.51 -5.16 -10.00
C ARG A 115 11.37 -5.45 -10.97
N THR A 116 10.83 -6.66 -10.95
CA THR A 116 9.89 -7.17 -11.95
C THR A 116 8.52 -7.55 -11.38
N PHE A 117 8.37 -7.62 -10.06
CA PHE A 117 7.12 -8.04 -9.43
C PHE A 117 5.96 -7.07 -9.72
N GLU A 118 4.80 -7.63 -10.04
CA GLU A 118 3.54 -6.92 -10.24
C GLU A 118 2.43 -7.60 -9.44
N TRP A 119 1.75 -6.83 -8.59
CA TRP A 119 0.66 -7.31 -7.74
C TRP A 119 -0.73 -7.22 -8.40
N ASP A 120 -1.70 -7.89 -7.80
CA ASP A 120 -3.12 -7.79 -8.11
C ASP A 120 -3.79 -6.58 -7.45
N ASN A 121 -3.41 -5.38 -7.91
CA ASN A 121 -4.00 -4.10 -7.49
C ASN A 121 -4.09 -3.14 -8.69
N ALA A 122 -4.85 -2.06 -8.58
CA ALA A 122 -4.94 -1.00 -9.56
C ALA A 122 -3.67 -0.13 -9.66
N GLY A 123 -2.89 -0.02 -8.58
CA GLY A 123 -1.61 0.71 -8.59
C GLY A 123 -0.53 -0.06 -9.36
N ASP A 124 0.27 0.62 -10.17
CA ASP A 124 1.42 -0.01 -10.84
C ASP A 124 2.64 -0.09 -9.91
N SER A 125 3.43 -1.16 -10.02
CA SER A 125 4.58 -1.40 -9.12
C SER A 125 5.66 -0.32 -9.22
N ALA A 126 5.85 0.24 -10.42
CA ALA A 126 6.88 1.23 -10.68
C ALA A 126 6.52 2.56 -10.00
N SER A 127 5.26 2.96 -10.05
CA SER A 127 4.70 4.09 -9.32
C SER A 127 4.85 3.88 -7.83
N TRP A 128 4.40 2.73 -7.31
CA TRP A 128 4.57 2.38 -5.88
C TRP A 128 6.01 2.56 -5.41
N LYS A 129 7.00 2.04 -6.16
CA LYS A 129 8.42 2.21 -5.83
C LYS A 129 8.89 3.67 -5.86
N ARG A 130 8.36 4.51 -6.76
CA ARG A 130 8.74 5.93 -6.83
C ARG A 130 8.15 6.75 -5.69
N TYR A 131 6.84 6.64 -5.41
CA TYR A 131 6.24 7.49 -4.37
C TYR A 131 6.32 6.85 -2.97
N HIS A 132 6.02 5.56 -2.82
CA HIS A 132 5.99 4.95 -1.51
C HIS A 132 7.41 4.61 -1.04
N ASN A 133 8.17 3.80 -1.80
CA ASN A 133 9.50 3.37 -1.35
C ASN A 133 10.51 4.53 -1.34
N HIS A 134 10.53 5.36 -2.39
CA HIS A 134 11.48 6.47 -2.42
C HIS A 134 10.96 7.70 -1.66
N GLU A 135 9.81 8.29 -2.01
CA GLU A 135 9.40 9.53 -1.33
C GLU A 135 8.96 9.31 0.12
N HIS A 136 8.02 8.39 0.38
CA HIS A 136 7.46 8.19 1.73
C HIS A 136 8.46 7.55 2.71
N HIS A 137 9.15 6.47 2.35
CA HIS A 137 10.11 5.81 3.27
C HIS A 137 11.45 6.53 3.41
N THR A 138 11.87 7.37 2.45
CA THR A 138 13.11 8.17 2.61
C THR A 138 12.86 9.45 3.39
N TYR A 139 11.68 10.04 3.24
CA TYR A 139 11.34 11.35 3.82
C TYR A 139 10.17 11.29 4.80
N THR A 140 9.96 10.16 5.47
CA THR A 140 8.82 9.87 6.34
C THR A 140 8.47 11.04 7.26
N ASN A 141 7.22 11.49 7.20
CA ASN A 141 6.65 12.58 7.99
C ASN A 141 7.32 13.95 7.80
N ILE A 142 8.19 14.14 6.80
CA ILE A 142 8.74 15.45 6.45
C ILE A 142 7.72 16.21 5.60
N ILE A 143 7.11 17.24 6.18
CA ILE A 143 6.09 18.08 5.55
C ILE A 143 6.63 18.69 4.25
N GLY A 144 5.92 18.42 3.15
CA GLY A 144 6.25 18.90 1.81
C GLY A 144 7.16 17.97 1.01
N LYS A 145 7.78 16.95 1.64
CA LYS A 145 8.51 15.87 0.98
C LYS A 145 7.73 14.55 0.99
N ASP A 146 7.26 14.12 2.16
CA ASP A 146 6.37 12.97 2.28
C ASP A 146 4.97 13.32 1.77
N ARG A 147 4.55 12.64 0.71
CA ARG A 147 3.24 12.87 0.10
C ARG A 147 2.12 12.14 0.83
N ASP A 148 2.44 11.03 1.51
CA ASP A 148 1.49 10.27 2.31
C ASP A 148 1.12 11.09 3.56
N PHE A 149 2.09 11.83 4.12
CA PHE A 149 1.89 12.87 5.15
C PHE A 149 1.60 14.27 4.61
N GLY A 150 1.21 14.37 3.32
CA GLY A 150 0.76 15.60 2.74
C GLY A 150 0.84 15.64 1.22
N TYR A 151 -0.27 15.40 0.54
CA TYR A 151 -0.79 16.22 -0.57
C TYR A 151 -2.32 16.19 -0.65
N GLY A 152 -2.97 16.13 0.52
CA GLY A 152 -4.21 16.88 0.69
C GLY A 152 -5.49 16.23 0.21
N LEU A 153 -5.58 14.90 0.26
CA LEU A 153 -6.90 14.27 0.40
C LEU A 153 -7.40 14.46 1.84
N LEU A 154 -6.55 14.11 2.82
CA LEU A 154 -6.78 14.26 4.24
C LEU A 154 -5.76 15.25 4.84
N ARG A 155 -6.13 15.94 5.92
CA ARG A 155 -5.27 16.77 6.78
C ARG A 155 -4.99 15.96 8.05
N LEU A 156 -3.76 15.43 8.14
CA LEU A 156 -3.33 14.51 9.19
C LEU A 156 -2.43 15.16 10.26
N SER A 157 -1.95 16.39 10.03
CA SER A 157 -1.13 17.13 10.98
C SER A 157 -1.55 18.60 11.06
N ASP A 158 -1.30 19.22 12.21
CA ASP A 158 -1.54 20.64 12.42
C ASP A 158 -0.53 21.55 11.71
N ASP A 159 0.61 21.00 11.30
CA ASP A 159 1.58 21.69 10.43
C ASP A 159 1.02 21.96 9.03
N ILE A 160 -0.08 21.29 8.64
CA ILE A 160 -0.74 21.50 7.36
C ILE A 160 -1.86 22.52 7.52
N ARG A 161 -1.79 23.63 6.76
CA ARG A 161 -2.83 24.67 6.77
C ARG A 161 -4.21 24.08 6.45
N TRP A 162 -5.16 24.34 7.33
CA TRP A 162 -6.57 23.96 7.15
C TRP A 162 -7.22 24.67 5.96
N LYS A 163 -8.16 23.97 5.29
CA LYS A 163 -8.95 24.47 4.16
C LYS A 163 -10.43 24.08 4.34
N PRO A 164 -11.41 24.83 3.81
CA PRO A 164 -12.83 24.51 3.94
C PRO A 164 -13.23 23.09 3.53
N LYS A 165 -12.57 22.51 2.52
CA LYS A 165 -12.79 21.11 2.12
C LYS A 165 -12.53 20.08 3.24
N ASN A 166 -11.74 20.44 4.26
CA ASN A 166 -11.44 19.56 5.39
C ASN A 166 -12.66 19.33 6.30
N VAL A 167 -13.73 20.11 6.17
CA VAL A 167 -15.03 19.80 6.82
C VAL A 167 -15.59 18.47 6.31
N TRP A 168 -15.39 18.15 5.04
CA TRP A 168 -15.89 16.93 4.40
C TRP A 168 -14.94 15.74 4.57
N GLN A 169 -13.87 15.89 5.36
CA GLN A 169 -12.81 14.91 5.47
C GLN A 169 -13.27 13.53 5.93
N PHE A 170 -14.28 13.46 6.80
CA PHE A 170 -14.89 12.19 7.20
C PHE A 170 -15.43 11.41 5.99
N PHE A 171 -16.21 12.06 5.14
CA PHE A 171 -16.76 11.44 3.93
C PHE A 171 -15.67 11.14 2.89
N THR A 172 -14.67 12.03 2.77
CA THR A 172 -13.50 11.79 1.93
C THR A 172 -12.73 10.53 2.37
N TYR A 173 -12.58 10.32 3.68
CA TYR A 173 -11.95 9.13 4.24
C TYR A 173 -12.76 7.87 3.95
N ILE A 174 -14.08 7.90 4.13
CA ILE A 174 -14.94 6.76 3.77
C ILE A 174 -14.84 6.44 2.27
N ALA A 175 -14.88 7.45 1.41
CA ALA A 175 -14.72 7.25 -0.03
C ALA A 175 -13.35 6.64 -0.39
N LEU A 176 -12.27 7.10 0.26
CA LEU A 176 -10.94 6.52 0.12
C LEU A 176 -10.92 5.07 0.60
N CYS A 177 -11.47 4.78 1.78
CA CYS A 177 -11.50 3.46 2.38
C CYS A 177 -12.18 2.42 1.47
N LEU A 178 -13.32 2.78 0.86
CA LEU A 178 -14.05 1.91 -0.05
C LEU A 178 -13.39 1.77 -1.44
N ASN A 179 -12.41 2.63 -1.78
CA ASN A 179 -11.75 2.67 -3.08
C ASN A 179 -10.22 2.70 -2.94
N PHE A 180 -9.68 2.06 -1.90
CA PHE A 180 -8.31 2.28 -1.49
C PHE A 180 -7.28 1.96 -2.58
N GLN A 181 -7.46 0.85 -3.31
CA GLN A 181 -6.63 0.52 -4.48
C GLN A 181 -6.56 1.64 -5.53
N TRP A 182 -7.66 2.37 -5.74
CA TRP A 182 -7.73 3.46 -6.69
C TRP A 182 -7.09 4.72 -6.14
N GLY A 183 -7.18 4.93 -4.83
CA GLY A 183 -6.40 5.95 -4.11
C GLY A 183 -4.90 5.72 -4.29
N VAL A 184 -4.44 4.49 -4.06
CA VAL A 184 -3.06 4.03 -4.28
C VAL A 184 -2.62 4.26 -5.74
N ALA A 185 -3.46 3.86 -6.70
CA ALA A 185 -3.16 4.01 -8.12
C ALA A 185 -3.09 5.48 -8.57
N TYR A 186 -3.98 6.33 -8.04
CA TYR A 186 -4.07 7.73 -8.40
C TYR A 186 -3.03 8.61 -7.68
N HIS A 187 -2.39 8.09 -6.62
CA HIS A 187 -1.57 8.87 -5.69
C HIS A 187 -0.46 9.68 -6.38
N GLU A 188 0.36 9.02 -7.22
CA GLU A 188 1.44 9.71 -7.95
C GLU A 188 0.88 10.71 -8.98
N LEU A 189 -0.20 10.36 -9.69
CA LEU A 189 -0.84 11.24 -10.68
C LEU A 189 -1.43 12.50 -10.03
N ALA A 190 -2.01 12.36 -8.85
CA ALA A 190 -2.51 13.46 -8.04
C ALA A 190 -1.37 14.40 -7.61
N GLY A 191 -0.28 13.84 -7.09
CA GLY A 191 0.91 14.59 -6.68
C GLY A 191 1.54 15.39 -7.82
N GLU A 192 1.53 14.82 -9.03
CA GLU A 192 2.10 15.44 -10.24
C GLU A 192 1.10 16.33 -11.00
N ARG A 193 -0.10 16.51 -10.43
CA ARG A 193 -1.21 17.32 -10.96
C ARG A 193 -1.52 16.99 -12.41
N VAL A 194 -1.41 15.71 -12.75
CA VAL A 194 -1.48 15.22 -14.14
C VAL A 194 -2.82 15.60 -14.79
N PHE A 195 -3.91 15.59 -14.02
CA PHE A 195 -5.26 15.91 -14.50
C PHE A 195 -5.78 17.29 -14.09
N MET A 196 -5.04 18.05 -13.27
CA MET A 196 -5.47 19.37 -12.80
C MET A 196 -5.06 20.52 -13.72
N GLY A 197 -4.47 20.24 -14.89
CA GLY A 197 -4.04 21.22 -15.90
C GLY A 197 -2.95 22.20 -15.45
N LYS A 198 -2.48 22.11 -14.20
CA LYS A 198 -1.45 22.98 -13.62
C LYS A 198 -0.17 22.17 -13.45
N GLN A 199 0.77 22.30 -14.39
CA GLN A 199 2.07 21.66 -14.27
C GLN A 199 2.78 22.11 -12.99
N ARG A 200 3.31 21.15 -12.23
CA ARG A 200 4.21 21.44 -11.12
C ARG A 200 5.52 21.92 -11.73
N LYS A 201 5.85 23.20 -11.53
CA LYS A 201 7.05 23.85 -12.09
C LYS A 201 8.37 23.19 -11.64
N SER A 202 8.33 22.34 -10.62
CA SER A 202 9.49 21.66 -10.02
C SER A 202 9.37 20.13 -10.03
N SER A 203 8.64 19.54 -10.97
CA SER A 203 8.56 18.07 -11.07
C SER A 203 9.94 17.48 -11.33
N LYS A 204 10.32 16.43 -10.59
CA LYS A 204 11.57 15.69 -10.74
C LYS A 204 11.33 14.22 -11.08
N LEU A 205 10.18 13.91 -11.69
CA LEU A 205 9.87 12.54 -12.06
C LEU A 205 10.94 11.99 -13.01
N PRO A 206 11.36 10.73 -12.84
CA PRO A 206 12.27 10.07 -13.77
C PRO A 206 11.59 9.65 -15.09
N ILE A 207 10.27 9.85 -15.20
CA ILE A 207 9.45 9.50 -16.36
C ILE A 207 8.56 10.68 -16.79
N THR A 208 8.08 10.65 -18.03
CA THR A 208 7.13 11.64 -18.57
C THR A 208 5.73 11.46 -17.98
N LYS A 209 4.88 12.49 -18.13
CA LYS A 209 3.48 12.42 -17.67
C LYS A 209 2.66 11.47 -18.53
N GLU A 210 3.01 11.36 -19.81
CA GLU A 210 2.38 10.49 -20.78
C GLU A 210 2.65 9.03 -20.42
N GLU A 211 3.90 8.68 -20.07
CA GLU A 211 4.25 7.35 -19.55
C GLU A 211 3.51 7.05 -18.25
N LEU A 212 3.44 8.00 -17.31
CA LEU A 212 2.71 7.83 -16.06
C LEU A 212 1.20 7.61 -16.29
N LYS A 213 0.57 8.39 -17.18
CA LYS A 213 -0.83 8.18 -17.58
C LYS A 213 -1.01 6.81 -18.21
N PHE A 214 -0.11 6.44 -19.12
CA PHE A 214 -0.17 5.14 -19.80
C PHE A 214 -0.08 3.98 -18.79
N ALA A 215 0.86 4.04 -17.84
CA ALA A 215 0.99 3.04 -16.79
C ALA A 215 -0.31 2.89 -15.97
N PHE A 216 -0.87 4.02 -15.52
CA PHE A 216 -2.14 4.06 -14.79
C PHE A 216 -3.30 3.46 -15.59
N PHE A 217 -3.57 3.97 -16.80
CA PHE A 217 -4.71 3.52 -17.60
C PHE A 217 -4.56 2.08 -18.08
N ASN A 218 -3.36 1.63 -18.43
CA ASN A 218 -3.10 0.25 -18.82
C ASN A 218 -3.32 -0.71 -17.65
N LYS A 219 -2.83 -0.38 -16.45
CA LYS A 219 -3.04 -1.20 -15.25
C LYS A 219 -4.53 -1.21 -14.86
N ALA A 220 -5.17 -0.05 -14.84
CA ALA A 220 -6.61 0.08 -14.56
C ALA A 220 -7.46 -0.74 -15.53
N ALA A 221 -7.19 -0.64 -16.84
CA ALA A 221 -7.92 -1.38 -17.86
C ALA A 221 -7.78 -2.90 -17.68
N LYS A 222 -6.57 -3.39 -17.41
CA LYS A 222 -6.32 -4.82 -17.14
C LYS A 222 -7.11 -5.31 -15.92
N GLN A 223 -7.12 -4.53 -14.83
CA GLN A 223 -7.85 -4.92 -13.62
C GLN A 223 -9.35 -4.87 -13.81
N LEU A 224 -9.87 -3.81 -14.44
CA LEU A 224 -11.29 -3.68 -14.72
C LEU A 224 -11.78 -4.78 -15.66
N PHE A 225 -11.04 -5.05 -16.73
CA PHE A 225 -11.35 -6.12 -17.65
C PHE A 225 -11.34 -7.48 -16.96
N LYS A 226 -10.28 -7.79 -16.21
CA LYS A 226 -10.16 -9.08 -15.53
C LYS A 226 -11.33 -9.33 -14.57
N ASP A 227 -11.54 -8.44 -13.60
CA ASP A 227 -12.47 -8.68 -12.50
C ASP A 227 -13.95 -8.42 -12.86
N TYR A 228 -14.24 -7.53 -13.82
CA TYR A 228 -15.62 -7.13 -14.12
C TYR A 228 -16.11 -7.53 -15.52
N VAL A 229 -15.23 -8.04 -16.39
CA VAL A 229 -15.60 -8.50 -17.74
C VAL A 229 -15.22 -9.96 -17.94
N PHE A 230 -13.93 -10.30 -17.89
CA PHE A 230 -13.43 -11.63 -18.19
C PHE A 230 -14.02 -12.71 -17.29
N TYR A 231 -13.82 -12.63 -15.96
CA TYR A 231 -14.31 -13.65 -15.04
C TYR A 231 -15.85 -13.77 -15.05
N PRO A 232 -16.62 -12.67 -15.00
CA PRO A 232 -18.08 -12.77 -15.14
C PRO A 232 -18.55 -13.42 -16.45
N LEU A 233 -17.93 -13.08 -17.60
CA LEU A 233 -18.36 -13.58 -18.91
C LEU A 233 -18.09 -15.08 -19.10
N ILE A 234 -16.92 -15.58 -18.68
CA ILE A 234 -16.61 -17.01 -18.81
C ILE A 234 -17.46 -17.90 -17.90
N CYS A 235 -18.14 -17.30 -16.92
CA CYS A 235 -19.01 -17.98 -15.97
C CYS A 235 -20.51 -17.80 -16.27
N PHE A 236 -20.89 -17.46 -17.51
CA PHE A 236 -22.29 -17.43 -17.92
C PHE A 236 -22.95 -18.82 -17.69
N PRO A 237 -24.19 -18.90 -17.13
CA PRO A 237 -25.16 -17.81 -16.90
C PRO A 237 -25.05 -17.08 -15.55
N VAL A 238 -24.15 -17.46 -14.65
CA VAL A 238 -24.02 -16.84 -13.31
C VAL A 238 -23.21 -15.54 -13.30
N PHE A 239 -23.25 -14.79 -14.40
CA PHE A 239 -22.50 -13.55 -14.61
C PHE A 239 -22.61 -12.57 -13.44
N TRP A 240 -23.84 -12.25 -13.01
CA TRP A 240 -24.09 -11.26 -11.96
C TRP A 240 -23.55 -11.71 -10.60
N GLN A 241 -23.58 -13.01 -10.32
CA GLN A 241 -23.07 -13.59 -9.09
C GLN A 241 -21.54 -13.45 -9.00
N VAL A 242 -20.84 -13.69 -10.11
CA VAL A 242 -19.39 -13.53 -10.20
C VAL A 242 -18.98 -12.06 -10.16
N LEU A 243 -19.71 -11.20 -10.87
CA LEU A 243 -19.48 -9.75 -10.87
C LEU A 243 -19.63 -9.17 -9.46
N ALA A 244 -20.72 -9.53 -8.75
CA ALA A 244 -20.93 -9.12 -7.37
C ALA A 244 -19.85 -9.70 -6.44
N GLY A 245 -19.47 -10.97 -6.60
CA GLY A 245 -18.45 -11.60 -5.78
C GLY A 245 -17.08 -10.93 -5.91
N ASN A 246 -16.66 -10.61 -7.14
CA ASN A 246 -15.41 -9.89 -7.39
C ASN A 246 -15.46 -8.46 -6.82
N PHE A 247 -16.58 -7.76 -6.96
CA PHE A 247 -16.77 -6.43 -6.37
C PHE A 247 -16.61 -6.47 -4.84
N VAL A 248 -17.32 -7.38 -4.17
CA VAL A 248 -17.26 -7.49 -2.70
C VAL A 248 -15.89 -7.94 -2.22
N ALA A 249 -15.21 -8.87 -2.92
CA ALA A 249 -13.85 -9.27 -2.57
C ALA A 249 -12.84 -8.11 -2.70
N ASN A 250 -12.97 -7.28 -3.74
CA ASN A 250 -12.15 -6.07 -3.90
C ASN A 250 -12.43 -5.05 -2.78
N LEU A 251 -13.70 -4.90 -2.39
CA LEU A 251 -14.12 -4.03 -1.30
C LEU A 251 -13.55 -4.48 0.06
N ILE A 252 -13.59 -5.78 0.35
CA ILE A 252 -12.98 -6.36 1.57
C ILE A 252 -11.50 -6.02 1.62
N ARG A 253 -10.77 -6.22 0.51
CA ARG A 253 -9.35 -5.85 0.44
C ARG A 253 -9.14 -4.36 0.63
N ASP A 254 -9.92 -3.50 -0.01
CA ASP A 254 -9.76 -2.04 0.12
C ASP A 254 -9.96 -1.56 1.57
N ILE A 255 -11.02 -2.02 2.23
CA ILE A 255 -11.30 -1.67 3.63
C ILE A 255 -10.18 -2.18 4.54
N TRP A 256 -9.75 -3.43 4.36
CA TRP A 256 -8.68 -4.02 5.17
C TRP A 256 -7.36 -3.28 5.01
N THR A 257 -6.90 -3.12 3.77
CA THR A 257 -5.61 -2.48 3.46
C THR A 257 -5.61 -1.03 3.94
N ASN A 258 -6.70 -0.28 3.72
CA ASN A 258 -6.86 1.07 4.26
C ASN A 258 -6.75 1.09 5.79
N THR A 259 -7.45 0.19 6.47
CA THR A 259 -7.49 0.14 7.94
C THR A 259 -6.10 -0.12 8.52
N ILE A 260 -5.41 -1.15 8.01
CA ILE A 260 -4.07 -1.53 8.51
C ILE A 260 -3.07 -0.41 8.27
N ILE A 261 -3.06 0.21 7.08
CA ILE A 261 -2.14 1.31 6.76
C ILE A 261 -2.42 2.51 7.65
N PHE A 262 -3.69 2.94 7.76
CA PHE A 262 -4.01 4.13 8.54
C PHE A 262 -3.72 3.95 10.03
N CYS A 263 -4.09 2.81 10.60
CA CYS A 263 -3.80 2.52 12.00
C CYS A 263 -2.30 2.31 12.27
N GLY A 264 -1.53 1.86 11.28
CA GLY A 264 -0.08 1.67 11.42
C GLY A 264 0.75 2.94 11.24
N HIS A 265 0.32 3.87 10.38
CA HIS A 265 1.12 5.03 9.97
C HIS A 265 0.63 6.37 10.53
N PHE A 266 -0.65 6.52 10.85
CA PHE A 266 -1.26 7.80 11.19
C PHE A 266 -1.83 7.79 12.62
N THR A 267 -0.98 7.45 13.59
CA THR A 267 -1.36 7.42 15.01
C THR A 267 -1.30 8.81 15.64
N GLN A 268 -1.90 8.95 16.83
CA GLN A 268 -1.96 10.23 17.55
C GLN A 268 -0.58 10.78 17.92
N ASP A 269 0.39 9.90 18.21
CA ASP A 269 1.71 10.27 18.74
C ASP A 269 2.80 10.34 17.67
N ILE A 270 2.42 10.33 16.39
CA ILE A 270 3.40 10.49 15.31
C ILE A 270 4.01 11.90 15.34
N HIS A 271 5.28 11.98 14.95
CA HIS A 271 5.99 13.25 14.81
C HIS A 271 6.12 13.66 13.35
N THR A 272 5.93 14.94 13.07
CA THR A 272 6.18 15.57 11.78
C THR A 272 7.41 16.46 11.83
N PHE A 273 8.08 16.59 10.68
CA PHE A 273 9.30 17.38 10.53
C PHE A 273 9.16 18.41 9.41
N LYS A 274 9.92 19.50 9.47
CA LYS A 274 9.95 20.52 8.40
C LYS A 274 11.15 20.27 7.50
N ALA A 275 10.94 20.47 6.20
CA ALA A 275 11.90 20.20 5.13
C ALA A 275 13.10 21.16 5.09
#